data_AF-A0A1H0UPZ8-F1
#
_entry.id   AF-A0A1H0UPZ8-F1
#
_cell.length_a   1.000
_cell.length_b   1.000
_cell.length_c   1.000
_cell.angle_alpha   90.00
_cell.angle_beta   90.00
_cell.angle_gamma   90.00
#
_symmetry.space_group_name_H-M   'P 1'
#
loop_
_entity.id
_entity.type
_entity.pdbx_description
1 polymer ?
#
loop_
_entity_poly.entity_id
_entity_poly.type
_entity_poly.pdbx_seq_one_letter_code
_entity_poly.pdbx_strand_id
1 'polypeptide(L)'
;MLFGATAQAAPQAANPMEKAIEWAMGIAADNRHGYSQGKENATASRPYTGSREGPDYDCSSLIYHALDQAGFPVIAAWQKNPAYWSRYQGKQLTGDADTLWTDLQKLGGFQKYPWYAVKNSLQRGDILCNPGYHIAIYVGNGWTVEARGVNNPIGGDWRTGDQGGEIDCYSAYGRGWTEVYRYTGK
;
A
#
# COMPACT_ATOMS: atom_id res chain seq x y z
N MET A 1 44.71 3.97 28.72
CA MET A 1 43.79 4.41 27.65
C MET A 1 42.53 3.57 27.77
N LEU A 2 41.38 4.23 28.00
CA LEU A 2 40.08 3.60 28.28
C LEU A 2 39.48 3.06 26.97
N PHE A 3 39.14 1.77 26.96
CA PHE A 3 38.34 1.17 25.89
C PHE A 3 36.88 1.62 26.08
N GLY A 4 36.40 2.44 25.15
CA GLY A 4 35.02 2.91 25.13
C GLY A 4 34.06 1.77 24.83
N ALA A 5 33.07 1.60 25.71
CA ALA A 5 31.95 0.71 25.49
C ALA A 5 31.17 1.18 24.26
N THR A 6 31.09 0.32 23.24
CA THR A 6 30.11 0.46 22.17
C THR A 6 28.73 0.23 22.78
N ALA A 7 27.90 1.26 22.82
CA ALA A 7 26.49 1.13 23.15
C ALA A 7 25.85 0.15 22.17
N GLN A 8 25.45 -1.03 22.65
CA GLN A 8 24.57 -1.91 21.91
C GLN A 8 23.23 -1.20 21.76
N ALA A 9 22.85 -0.89 20.52
CA ALA A 9 21.51 -0.44 20.21
C ALA A 9 20.52 -1.49 20.73
N ALA A 10 19.52 -1.05 21.48
CA ALA A 10 18.44 -1.92 21.93
C ALA A 10 17.82 -2.64 20.71
N PRO A 11 17.44 -3.92 20.82
CA PRO A 11 16.74 -4.60 19.74
C PRO A 11 15.48 -3.80 19.43
N GLN A 12 15.42 -3.27 18.21
CA GLN A 12 14.24 -2.59 17.69
C GLN A 12 13.09 -3.61 17.80
N ALA A 13 12.08 -3.30 18.60
CA ALA A 13 10.87 -4.11 18.65
C ALA A 13 10.42 -4.33 17.20
N ALA A 14 10.21 -5.58 16.81
CA ALA A 14 9.88 -5.93 15.43
C ALA A 14 8.70 -5.07 14.98
N ASN A 15 8.94 -4.17 14.03
CA ASN A 15 7.94 -3.24 13.52
C ASN A 15 6.80 -4.08 12.90
N PRO A 16 5.56 -4.01 13.40
CA PRO A 16 4.45 -4.82 12.88
C PRO A 16 4.17 -4.58 11.39
N MET A 17 4.60 -3.43 10.85
CA MET A 17 4.55 -3.15 9.41
C MET A 17 5.51 -4.00 8.56
N GLU A 18 6.51 -4.66 9.15
CA GLU A 18 7.40 -5.55 8.38
C GLU A 18 6.63 -6.70 7.73
N LYS A 19 5.61 -7.25 8.40
CA LYS A 19 4.76 -8.28 7.80
C LYS A 19 3.97 -7.76 6.59
N ALA A 20 3.51 -6.51 6.64
CA ALA A 20 2.81 -5.88 5.53
C ALA A 20 3.75 -5.68 4.35
N ILE A 21 4.99 -5.26 4.62
CA ILE A 21 6.04 -5.11 3.62
C ILE A 21 6.40 -6.47 3.01
N GLU A 22 6.67 -7.49 3.83
CA GLU A 22 7.00 -8.84 3.37
C GLU A 22 5.91 -9.40 2.47
N TRP A 23 4.64 -9.22 2.85
CA TRP A 23 3.51 -9.64 2.02
C TRP A 23 3.47 -8.89 0.68
N ALA A 24 3.54 -7.56 0.70
CA ALA A 24 3.47 -6.75 -0.53
C ALA A 24 4.67 -7.00 -1.46
N MET A 25 5.86 -7.19 -0.90
CA MET A 25 7.05 -7.59 -1.66
C MET A 25 6.93 -9.00 -2.23
N GLY A 26 6.27 -9.92 -1.51
CA GLY A 26 5.95 -11.26 -2.00
C GLY A 26 5.02 -11.22 -3.22
N ILE A 27 3.99 -10.36 -3.18
CA ILE A 27 3.11 -10.10 -4.34
C ILE A 27 3.91 -9.51 -5.51
N ALA A 28 4.75 -8.51 -5.26
CA ALA A 28 5.58 -7.88 -6.29
C ALA A 28 6.60 -8.86 -6.93
N ALA A 29 7.10 -9.83 -6.17
CA ALA A 29 8.05 -10.84 -6.66
C ALA A 29 7.38 -12.00 -7.42
N ASP A 30 6.05 -12.08 -7.42
CA ASP A 30 5.30 -13.17 -8.03
C ASP A 30 4.49 -12.68 -9.23
N ASN A 31 5.01 -13.00 -10.43
CA ASN A 31 4.47 -12.56 -11.71
C ASN A 31 3.05 -13.07 -12.02
N ARG A 32 2.42 -13.85 -11.13
CA ARG A 32 1.00 -14.21 -11.22
C ARG A 32 0.07 -13.06 -10.80
N HIS A 33 0.60 -12.01 -10.17
CA HIS A 33 -0.14 -10.86 -9.69
C HIS A 33 0.15 -9.61 -10.53
N GLY A 34 -0.87 -8.96 -11.07
CA GLY A 34 -0.76 -7.72 -11.84
C GLY A 34 -1.62 -6.59 -11.27
N TYR A 35 -1.75 -5.49 -12.01
CA TYR A 35 -2.52 -4.34 -11.54
C TYR A 35 -4.02 -4.44 -11.85
N SER A 36 -4.86 -4.37 -10.82
CA SER A 36 -6.31 -4.59 -10.94
C SER A 36 -7.11 -3.42 -11.52
N GLN A 37 -6.46 -2.33 -11.95
CA GLN A 37 -7.12 -1.15 -12.52
C GLN A 37 -6.65 -0.94 -13.97
N GLY A 38 -7.28 -1.58 -14.94
CA GLY A 38 -7.09 -1.22 -16.35
C GLY A 38 -7.58 0.21 -16.62
N LYS A 39 -6.77 1.05 -17.28
CA LYS A 39 -6.78 2.55 -17.38
C LYS A 39 -8.13 3.32 -17.37
N GLU A 40 -9.22 2.67 -17.75
CA GLU A 40 -10.63 3.13 -17.81
C GLU A 40 -11.52 1.99 -18.42
N ASN A 41 -10.99 0.79 -18.74
CA ASN A 41 -11.17 0.19 -20.08
C ASN A 41 -11.43 -1.33 -20.12
N ALA A 42 -12.65 -1.79 -19.82
CA ALA A 42 -13.18 -3.00 -20.45
C ALA A 42 -13.64 -2.63 -21.87
N THR A 43 -13.08 -3.28 -22.91
CA THR A 43 -13.74 -3.27 -24.23
C THR A 43 -14.72 -4.44 -24.29
N ALA A 44 -15.75 -4.36 -25.14
CA ALA A 44 -16.73 -5.45 -25.29
C ALA A 44 -16.08 -6.81 -25.66
N SER A 45 -14.87 -6.79 -26.22
CA SER A 45 -14.13 -7.99 -26.64
C SER A 45 -13.08 -8.47 -25.63
N ARG A 46 -12.72 -7.66 -24.63
CA ARG A 46 -11.75 -8.00 -23.57
C ARG A 46 -12.14 -7.29 -22.27
N PRO A 47 -13.11 -7.83 -21.53
CA PRO A 47 -13.48 -7.26 -20.25
C PRO A 47 -12.35 -7.54 -19.28
N TYR A 48 -11.62 -6.50 -18.91
CA TYR A 48 -10.76 -6.58 -17.75
C TYR A 48 -11.64 -6.73 -16.50
N THR A 49 -11.34 -7.72 -15.65
CA THR A 49 -12.11 -8.07 -14.44
C THR A 49 -11.29 -7.97 -13.16
N GLY A 50 -10.17 -7.23 -13.17
CA GLY A 50 -9.14 -7.26 -12.13
C GLY A 50 -9.75 -7.37 -10.73
N SER A 51 -9.59 -8.56 -10.15
CA SER A 51 -10.07 -8.82 -8.80
C SER A 51 -9.14 -8.04 -7.90
N ARG A 52 -9.62 -6.94 -7.30
CA ARG A 52 -8.91 -6.19 -6.25
C ARG A 52 -8.49 -7.08 -5.07
N GLU A 53 -9.03 -8.29 -5.03
CA GLU A 53 -8.91 -9.23 -3.92
C GLU A 53 -8.04 -10.44 -4.28
N GLY A 54 -7.30 -10.35 -5.39
CA GLY A 54 -6.43 -11.40 -5.91
C GLY A 54 -7.02 -12.14 -7.13
N PRO A 55 -6.18 -12.55 -8.10
CA PRO A 55 -4.72 -12.45 -8.07
C PRO A 55 -4.16 -11.06 -8.36
N ASP A 56 -4.92 -10.13 -8.91
CA ASP A 56 -4.43 -8.78 -9.20
C ASP A 56 -4.69 -7.81 -8.03
N TYR A 57 -4.06 -6.63 -8.02
CA TYR A 57 -4.31 -5.61 -7.00
C TYR A 57 -4.17 -4.20 -7.59
N ASP A 58 -5.00 -3.27 -7.15
CA ASP A 58 -4.76 -1.85 -7.37
C ASP A 58 -3.97 -1.23 -6.21
N CYS A 59 -3.63 0.06 -6.36
CA CYS A 59 -2.80 0.76 -5.38
C CYS A 59 -3.36 0.63 -3.97
N SER A 60 -4.67 0.76 -3.80
CA SER A 60 -5.33 0.73 -2.50
C SER A 60 -5.53 -0.68 -1.96
N SER A 61 -6.06 -1.59 -2.76
CA SER A 61 -6.35 -2.97 -2.38
C SER A 61 -5.08 -3.74 -2.01
N LEU A 62 -3.95 -3.50 -2.69
CA LEU A 62 -2.64 -4.04 -2.27
C LEU A 62 -2.34 -3.67 -0.81
N ILE A 63 -2.59 -2.42 -0.42
CA ILE A 63 -2.27 -1.90 0.92
C ILE A 63 -3.25 -2.42 1.96
N TYR A 64 -4.55 -2.50 1.63
CA TYR A 64 -5.54 -3.12 2.51
C TYR A 64 -5.21 -4.59 2.79
N HIS A 65 -4.87 -5.38 1.77
CA HIS A 65 -4.46 -6.78 1.96
C HIS A 65 -3.14 -6.90 2.72
N ALA A 66 -2.13 -6.09 2.39
CA ALA A 66 -0.87 -6.08 3.12
C ALA A 66 -1.06 -5.84 4.63
N LEU A 67 -1.90 -4.87 4.98
CA LEU A 67 -2.24 -4.56 6.37
C LEU A 67 -3.03 -5.70 7.04
N ASP A 68 -4.03 -6.26 6.37
CA ASP A 68 -4.84 -7.37 6.90
C ASP A 68 -3.99 -8.61 7.17
N GLN A 69 -3.09 -8.95 6.25
CA GLN A 69 -2.12 -10.05 6.38
C GLN A 69 -1.09 -9.80 7.48
N ALA A 70 -0.78 -8.53 7.78
CA ALA A 70 0.05 -8.14 8.91
C ALA A 70 -0.67 -8.17 10.26
N GLY A 71 -1.98 -8.45 10.28
CA GLY A 71 -2.80 -8.52 11.50
C GLY A 71 -3.45 -7.20 11.89
N PHE A 72 -3.45 -6.21 11.00
CA PHE A 72 -4.29 -5.01 11.14
C PHE A 72 -5.63 -5.29 10.44
N PRO A 73 -6.75 -5.49 11.16
CA PRO A 73 -8.02 -5.91 10.56
C PRO A 73 -8.73 -4.76 9.82
N VAL A 74 -8.06 -4.18 8.84
CA VAL A 74 -8.43 -2.95 8.13
C VAL A 74 -9.56 -3.20 7.14
N ILE A 75 -9.65 -4.41 6.58
CA ILE A 75 -10.78 -4.83 5.74
C ILE A 75 -12.06 -4.91 6.60
N ALA A 76 -11.97 -5.48 7.80
CA ALA A 76 -13.09 -5.51 8.73
C ALA A 76 -13.48 -4.10 9.25
N ALA A 77 -12.52 -3.19 9.36
CA ALA A 77 -12.79 -1.78 9.67
C ALA A 77 -13.51 -1.08 8.51
N TRP A 78 -13.04 -1.30 7.28
CA TRP A 78 -13.65 -0.79 6.05
C TRP A 78 -15.11 -1.22 5.88
N GLN A 79 -15.44 -2.48 6.11
CA GLN A 79 -16.82 -2.97 6.02
C GLN A 79 -17.78 -2.31 7.02
N LYS A 80 -17.26 -1.66 8.07
CA LYS A 80 -18.01 -0.86 9.05
C LYS A 80 -18.00 0.64 8.72
N ASN A 81 -17.17 1.07 7.78
CA ASN A 81 -17.12 2.44 7.32
C ASN A 81 -18.43 2.76 6.56
N PRO A 82 -19.15 3.87 6.87
CA PRO A 82 -20.35 4.24 6.15
C PRO A 82 -20.16 4.35 4.62
N ALA A 83 -18.95 4.70 4.16
CA ALA A 83 -18.61 4.78 2.76
C ALA A 83 -18.69 3.42 2.02
N TYR A 84 -18.52 2.29 2.73
CA TYR A 84 -18.67 0.96 2.15
C TYR A 84 -20.07 0.74 1.55
N TRP A 85 -21.10 1.17 2.26
CA TRP A 85 -22.48 1.09 1.81
C TRP A 85 -22.83 2.20 0.82
N SER A 86 -22.47 3.46 1.13
CA SER A 86 -22.90 4.59 0.31
C SER A 86 -22.22 4.66 -1.06
N ARG A 87 -20.97 4.19 -1.19
CA ARG A 87 -20.23 4.21 -2.45
C ARG A 87 -20.33 2.90 -3.23
N TYR A 88 -20.26 1.76 -2.55
CA TYR A 88 -20.13 0.45 -3.21
C TYR A 88 -21.29 -0.51 -2.94
N GLN A 89 -22.36 -0.05 -2.26
CA GLN A 89 -23.51 -0.90 -1.92
C GLN A 89 -23.11 -2.17 -1.16
N GLY A 90 -22.02 -2.11 -0.39
CA GLY A 90 -21.49 -3.25 0.34
C GLY A 90 -20.90 -4.37 -0.53
N LYS A 91 -20.37 -4.04 -1.72
CA LYS A 91 -19.81 -5.03 -2.66
C LYS A 91 -18.28 -5.02 -2.74
N GLN A 92 -17.63 -3.90 -2.41
CA GLN A 92 -16.18 -3.74 -2.59
C GLN A 92 -15.42 -4.13 -1.33
N LEU A 93 -14.74 -5.28 -1.33
CA LEU A 93 -14.14 -5.86 -0.12
C LEU A 93 -13.04 -4.98 0.50
N THR A 94 -12.28 -4.25 -0.30
CA THR A 94 -11.26 -3.29 0.18
C THR A 94 -11.66 -1.83 -0.09
N GLY A 95 -11.19 -0.88 0.73
CA GLY A 95 -11.46 0.54 0.51
C GLY A 95 -10.52 1.18 -0.53
N ASP A 96 -10.58 2.49 -0.67
CA ASP A 96 -9.77 3.29 -1.58
C ASP A 96 -8.73 4.13 -0.80
N ALA A 97 -7.84 4.84 -1.52
CA ALA A 97 -6.82 5.68 -0.90
C ALA A 97 -7.41 6.78 0.03
N ASP A 98 -8.59 7.32 -0.32
CA ASP A 98 -9.28 8.36 0.45
C ASP A 98 -10.01 7.83 1.70
N THR A 99 -10.29 6.52 1.77
CA THR A 99 -10.97 5.92 2.92
C THR A 99 -10.01 5.37 3.97
N LEU A 100 -8.79 4.98 3.58
CA LEU A 100 -7.87 4.26 4.45
C LEU A 100 -7.61 4.97 5.79
N TRP A 101 -7.43 6.29 5.79
CA TRP A 101 -7.17 7.01 7.05
C TRP A 101 -8.32 6.84 8.06
N THR A 102 -9.56 6.87 7.60
CA THR A 102 -10.74 6.68 8.47
C THR A 102 -10.71 5.29 9.11
N ASP A 103 -10.31 4.28 8.34
CA ASP A 103 -10.24 2.89 8.81
C ASP A 103 -9.08 2.71 9.80
N LEU A 104 -7.91 3.27 9.52
CA LEU A 104 -6.75 3.27 10.42
C LEU A 104 -7.05 3.99 11.76
N GLN A 105 -7.79 5.10 11.73
CA GLN A 105 -8.23 5.79 12.95
C GLN A 105 -9.08 4.89 13.85
N LYS A 106 -9.92 4.01 13.27
CA LYS A 106 -10.73 3.06 14.04
C LYS A 106 -9.91 1.94 14.66
N LEU A 107 -8.86 1.50 13.98
CA LEU A 107 -7.94 0.49 14.50
C LEU A 107 -7.05 1.02 15.62
N GLY A 108 -6.71 2.31 15.57
CA GLY A 108 -5.79 2.96 16.49
C GLY A 108 -4.33 2.60 16.20
N GLY A 109 -3.43 3.35 16.84
CA GLY A 109 -1.99 3.16 16.74
C GLY A 109 -1.33 3.63 15.44
N PHE A 110 -2.05 4.44 14.66
CA PHE A 110 -1.50 5.18 13.54
C PHE A 110 -1.63 6.68 13.77
N GLN A 111 -0.62 7.42 13.34
CA GLN A 111 -0.65 8.87 13.27
C GLN A 111 -0.55 9.34 11.81
N LYS A 112 -1.33 10.37 11.47
CA LYS A 112 -1.24 11.05 10.19
C LYS A 112 -0.29 12.24 10.27
N TYR A 113 0.61 12.33 9.31
CA TYR A 113 1.51 13.46 9.11
C TYR A 113 1.30 14.05 7.72
N PRO A 114 1.43 15.37 7.55
CA PRO A 114 1.52 15.93 6.21
C PRO A 114 2.87 15.55 5.59
N TRP A 115 2.89 15.21 4.30
CA TRP A 115 4.09 14.78 3.58
C TRP A 115 5.29 15.73 3.78
N TYR A 116 5.06 17.05 3.70
CA TYR A 116 6.13 18.04 3.83
C TYR A 116 6.85 18.01 5.18
N ALA A 117 6.21 17.53 6.25
CA ALA A 117 6.80 17.48 7.57
C ALA A 117 7.73 16.27 7.76
N VAL A 118 7.54 15.19 7.00
CA VAL A 118 8.23 13.90 7.25
C VAL A 118 8.94 13.32 6.02
N LYS A 119 8.85 13.95 4.84
CA LYS A 119 9.50 13.47 3.59
C LYS A 119 11.02 13.22 3.69
N ASN A 120 11.69 13.89 4.62
CA ASN A 120 13.14 13.77 4.87
C ASN A 120 13.45 12.83 6.05
N SER A 121 12.44 12.25 6.69
CA SER A 121 12.53 11.38 7.88
C SER A 121 11.49 10.26 7.81
N LEU A 122 11.30 9.71 6.61
CA LEU A 122 10.43 8.56 6.38
C LEU A 122 10.97 7.35 7.14
N GLN A 123 10.05 6.60 7.74
CA GLN A 123 10.33 5.37 8.46
C GLN A 123 9.81 4.20 7.65
N ARG A 124 10.59 3.13 7.54
CA ARG A 124 10.15 1.89 6.89
C ARG A 124 8.82 1.44 7.50
N GLY A 125 7.82 1.19 6.67
CA GLY A 125 6.43 0.93 7.07
C GLY A 125 5.52 2.15 7.06
N ASP A 126 6.03 3.36 6.79
CA ASP A 126 5.19 4.52 6.49
C ASP A 126 4.33 4.23 5.26
N ILE A 127 3.05 4.58 5.34
CA ILE A 127 2.11 4.52 4.20
C ILE A 127 2.07 5.91 3.59
N LEU A 128 2.52 6.05 2.34
CA LEU A 128 2.56 7.30 1.61
C LEU A 128 1.29 7.39 0.80
N CYS A 129 0.52 8.47 0.98
CA CYS A 129 -0.79 8.61 0.37
C CYS A 129 -0.97 9.97 -0.27
N ASN A 130 -1.53 9.95 -1.47
CA ASN A 130 -2.30 11.06 -2.02
C ASN A 130 -3.75 10.55 -2.14
N PRO A 131 -4.66 10.95 -1.22
CA PRO A 131 -6.02 10.41 -1.14
C PRO A 131 -6.80 10.44 -2.45
N GLY A 132 -6.53 11.41 -3.33
CA GLY A 132 -7.22 11.52 -4.61
C GLY A 132 -6.66 10.66 -5.75
N TYR A 133 -5.50 10.01 -5.57
CA TYR A 133 -4.76 9.42 -6.68
C TYR A 133 -4.07 8.10 -6.38
N HIS A 134 -3.30 7.99 -5.29
CA HIS A 134 -2.36 6.87 -5.16
C HIS A 134 -1.93 6.62 -3.72
N ILE A 135 -1.51 5.39 -3.43
CA ILE A 135 -1.05 4.96 -2.12
C ILE A 135 0.00 3.84 -2.23
N ALA A 136 0.96 3.84 -1.30
CA ALA A 136 2.11 2.93 -1.29
C ALA A 136 2.67 2.70 0.12
N ILE A 137 3.41 1.60 0.33
CA ILE A 137 4.20 1.37 1.56
C ILE A 137 5.65 1.73 1.30
N TYR A 138 6.26 2.56 2.15
CA TYR A 138 7.69 2.85 2.13
C TYR A 138 8.49 1.68 2.70
N VAL A 139 9.38 1.14 1.88
CA VAL A 139 10.24 -0.01 2.22
C VAL A 139 11.64 0.42 2.68
N GLY A 140 11.89 1.72 2.85
CA GLY A 140 13.20 2.22 3.25
C GLY A 140 14.08 2.61 2.06
N ASN A 141 15.20 3.29 2.36
CA ASN A 141 16.20 3.71 1.39
C ASN A 141 15.65 4.52 0.19
N GLY A 142 14.57 5.28 0.37
CA GLY A 142 13.96 6.06 -0.70
C GLY A 142 13.01 5.27 -1.63
N TRP A 143 12.65 4.05 -1.28
CA TRP A 143 11.81 3.17 -2.10
C TRP A 143 10.45 2.89 -1.48
N THR A 144 9.44 2.70 -2.33
CA THR A 144 8.13 2.15 -1.98
C THR A 144 7.92 0.80 -2.64
N VAL A 145 6.99 -0.01 -2.12
CA VAL A 145 6.32 -1.08 -2.85
C VAL A 145 4.88 -0.65 -3.12
N GLU A 146 4.43 -0.80 -4.36
CA GLU A 146 3.14 -0.28 -4.80
C GLU A 146 2.64 -0.93 -6.09
N ALA A 147 1.33 -0.99 -6.23
CA ALA A 147 0.65 -1.35 -7.47
C ALA A 147 0.25 -0.07 -8.22
N ARG A 148 0.73 0.13 -9.45
CA ARG A 148 0.57 1.41 -10.18
C ARG A 148 0.10 1.30 -11.63
N GLY A 149 -0.14 0.08 -12.09
CA GLY A 149 -0.59 -0.19 -13.44
C GLY A 149 0.44 0.02 -14.52
N VAL A 150 -0.06 -0.09 -15.76
CA VAL A 150 0.70 -0.08 -17.00
C VAL A 150 1.16 1.34 -17.36
N ASN A 151 1.89 1.98 -16.45
CA ASN A 151 2.80 3.09 -16.76
C ASN A 151 4.25 2.58 -16.82
N ASN A 152 4.43 1.34 -17.28
CA ASN A 152 5.73 0.82 -17.71
C ASN A 152 5.94 1.25 -19.19
N PRO A 153 7.08 1.87 -19.55
CA PRO A 153 7.41 2.17 -20.95
C PRO A 153 7.39 0.96 -21.91
N ILE A 154 7.39 -0.27 -21.38
CA ILE A 154 7.34 -1.51 -22.18
C ILE A 154 5.90 -1.83 -22.66
N GLY A 155 4.87 -1.29 -22.01
CA GLY A 155 3.47 -1.63 -22.32
C GLY A 155 3.09 -3.06 -21.87
N GLY A 156 1.90 -3.20 -21.33
CA GLY A 156 1.30 -4.48 -20.89
C GLY A 156 0.07 -4.80 -21.73
N ASP A 157 -0.18 -6.10 -21.93
CA ASP A 157 -1.34 -6.63 -22.68
C ASP A 157 -2.67 -6.59 -21.88
N TRP A 158 -2.69 -5.97 -20.70
CA TRP A 158 -3.84 -5.84 -19.79
C TRP A 158 -4.43 -7.20 -19.37
N ARG A 159 -3.55 -8.16 -19.05
CA ARG A 159 -3.94 -9.50 -18.57
C ARG A 159 -3.54 -9.64 -17.10
N THR A 160 -4.23 -10.51 -16.38
CA THR A 160 -3.83 -10.93 -15.04
C THR A 160 -2.37 -11.38 -15.01
N GLY A 161 -1.68 -10.99 -13.95
CA GLY A 161 -0.26 -11.23 -13.76
C GLY A 161 0.61 -10.04 -14.14
N ASP A 162 1.80 -9.98 -13.55
CA ASP A 162 2.72 -8.88 -13.78
C ASP A 162 3.29 -8.96 -15.20
N GLN A 163 3.07 -7.89 -15.95
CA GLN A 163 3.54 -7.75 -17.34
C GLN A 163 4.79 -6.87 -17.45
N GLY A 164 5.33 -6.43 -16.31
CA GLY A 164 6.57 -5.68 -16.23
C GLY A 164 6.49 -4.58 -15.17
N GLY A 165 6.43 -4.95 -13.90
CA GLY A 165 6.45 -4.04 -12.77
C GLY A 165 5.12 -3.34 -12.47
N GLU A 166 3.98 -3.90 -12.84
CA GLU A 166 2.66 -3.38 -12.47
C GLU A 166 2.49 -3.27 -10.94
N ILE A 167 3.11 -4.21 -10.23
CA ILE A 167 3.33 -4.21 -8.79
C ILE A 167 4.84 -4.39 -8.56
N ASP A 168 5.52 -3.35 -8.09
CA ASP A 168 6.99 -3.37 -7.95
C ASP A 168 7.48 -2.30 -6.97
N CYS A 169 8.80 -2.18 -6.83
CA CYS A 169 9.48 -1.13 -6.13
C CYS A 169 9.75 0.09 -7.00
N TYR A 170 9.41 1.26 -6.46
CA TYR A 170 9.55 2.54 -7.13
C TYR A 170 10.14 3.60 -6.20
N SER A 171 10.66 4.68 -6.80
CA SER A 171 11.08 5.83 -6.01
C SER A 171 9.92 6.37 -5.17
N ALA A 172 10.17 6.54 -3.88
CA ALA A 172 9.24 7.17 -2.95
C ALA A 172 9.03 8.68 -3.24
N TYR A 173 9.82 9.26 -4.13
CA TYR A 173 9.82 10.70 -4.43
C TYR A 173 9.25 10.98 -5.84
N GLY A 174 8.70 12.18 -6.02
CA GLY A 174 8.15 12.61 -7.32
C GLY A 174 6.70 12.19 -7.60
N ARG A 175 5.97 11.68 -6.60
CA ARG A 175 4.57 11.21 -6.72
C ARG A 175 3.49 12.16 -6.20
N GLY A 176 3.87 13.35 -5.74
CA GLY A 176 2.90 14.32 -5.23
C GLY A 176 2.13 13.85 -3.99
N TRP A 177 2.78 13.09 -3.10
CA TRP A 177 2.20 12.67 -1.82
C TRP A 177 1.76 13.89 -1.00
N THR A 178 0.64 13.76 -0.30
CA THR A 178 0.10 14.81 0.58
C THR A 178 0.07 14.37 2.03
N GLU A 179 -0.09 13.07 2.28
CA GLU A 179 -0.25 12.49 3.60
C GLU A 179 0.69 11.29 3.81
N VAL A 180 1.11 11.08 5.06
CA VAL A 180 1.86 9.90 5.51
C VAL A 180 1.15 9.32 6.72
N TYR A 181 0.81 8.04 6.69
CA TYR A 181 0.25 7.33 7.84
C TYR A 181 1.33 6.43 8.44
N ARG A 182 1.70 6.71 9.68
CA ARG A 182 2.79 6.04 10.39
C ARG A 182 2.25 5.24 11.55
N TYR A 183 2.64 3.98 11.65
CA TYR A 183 2.36 3.18 12.83
C TYR A 183 3.20 3.68 14.01
N THR A 184 2.56 3.96 15.14
CA THR A 184 3.19 4.50 16.36
C THR A 184 3.03 3.57 17.57
N GLY A 185 2.46 2.38 17.39
CA GLY A 185 2.07 1.50 18.49
C GLY A 185 0.64 1.76 18.98
N LYS A 186 0.04 0.77 19.64
CA LYS A 186 -1.27 0.91 20.30
C LYS A 186 -1.14 1.49 21.70
#